data_AF-A0A1E3Y844-F1
#
_entry.id   AF-A0A1E3Y844-F1
#
_cell.length_a   1.000
_cell.length_b   1.000
_cell.length_c   1.000
_cell.angle_alpha   90.00
_cell.angle_beta   90.00
_cell.angle_gamma   90.00
#
_symmetry.space_group_name_H-M   'P 1'
#
loop_
_entity.id
_entity.type
_entity.pdbx_description
1 polymer ?
#
loop_
_entity_poly.entity_id
_entity_poly.type
_entity_poly.pdbx_seq_one_letter_code
_entity_poly.pdbx_strand_id
1 'polypeptide(L)'
;MVENTLLDDRTDTAHSRLFILTSHPFGAGAPTRMLVRTSHDARSLVPAVRTVLQTLTPAMPFVQVQTMEDLTAPQLRPWRLGTTMFLLFGSAAMLIASVGLYSTVAHAVSQRTHEIGVRTALGASRWRIVMLVSTHSAVTVAIGLAIGLVAASVAAPRLAGLLYDTTPHAPVVFVTVTAVLFVSAVVAAVVPARRATRVNPLDALKME
;
A
#
# COMPACT_ATOMS: atom_id res chain seq x y z
N MET A 1 24.16 -36.00 -20.51
CA MET A 1 25.13 -34.89 -20.60
C MET A 1 24.49 -33.80 -21.44
N VAL A 2 23.61 -32.99 -20.85
CA VAL A 2 23.18 -31.72 -21.44
C VAL A 2 23.11 -30.74 -20.28
N GLU A 3 23.76 -29.63 -20.51
CA GLU A 3 24.48 -28.85 -19.54
C GLU A 3 23.58 -27.85 -18.81
N ASN A 4 24.03 -27.55 -17.61
CA ASN A 4 23.46 -26.62 -16.65
C ASN A 4 23.69 -25.19 -17.17
N THR A 5 22.84 -24.68 -18.07
CA THR A 5 23.08 -23.40 -18.74
C THR A 5 21.88 -22.45 -18.72
N LEU A 6 21.23 -22.25 -17.56
CA LEU A 6 20.24 -21.18 -17.37
C LEU A 6 20.26 -20.59 -15.95
N LEU A 7 21.44 -20.15 -15.51
CA LEU A 7 21.60 -19.30 -14.33
C LEU A 7 22.17 -17.91 -14.68
N ASP A 8 21.93 -17.42 -15.89
CA ASP A 8 22.26 -16.05 -16.26
C ASP A 8 21.18 -15.48 -17.17
N ASP A 9 20.14 -14.92 -16.55
CA ASP A 9 19.31 -13.89 -17.17
C ASP A 9 18.58 -13.12 -16.08
N ARG A 10 19.38 -12.36 -15.32
CA ARG A 10 18.94 -11.42 -14.31
C ARG A 10 18.63 -10.10 -15.01
N THR A 11 17.61 -10.06 -15.88
CA THR A 11 16.82 -8.87 -16.26
C THR A 11 16.10 -9.12 -17.60
N ASP A 12 14.95 -9.81 -17.61
CA ASP A 12 13.90 -9.38 -18.54
C ASP A 12 12.52 -9.93 -18.19
N THR A 13 11.57 -8.99 -18.16
CA THR A 13 10.11 -9.12 -18.31
C THR A 13 9.42 -10.41 -17.87
N ALA A 14 8.70 -10.26 -16.76
CA ALA A 14 7.72 -11.19 -16.24
C ALA A 14 6.58 -11.49 -17.22
N HIS A 15 6.03 -12.71 -17.08
CA HIS A 15 4.72 -13.19 -17.57
C HIS A 15 4.60 -13.79 -18.98
N SER A 16 5.22 -14.95 -19.26
CA SER A 16 4.69 -15.90 -20.28
C SER A 16 5.49 -17.21 -20.40
N ARG A 17 5.45 -18.06 -19.36
CA ARG A 17 5.98 -19.44 -19.41
C ARG A 17 4.83 -20.46 -19.28
N LEU A 18 4.66 -21.30 -20.30
CA LEU A 18 3.66 -22.37 -20.34
C LEU A 18 4.33 -23.69 -19.96
N PHE A 19 3.74 -24.43 -19.02
CA PHE A 19 4.22 -25.74 -18.59
C PHE A 19 3.27 -26.83 -19.09
N ILE A 20 3.77 -27.71 -19.95
CA ILE A 20 3.00 -28.83 -20.49
C ILE A 20 3.42 -30.09 -19.74
N LEU A 21 2.47 -30.67 -19.00
CA LEU A 21 2.66 -31.93 -18.31
C LEU A 21 1.98 -33.02 -19.15
N THR A 22 2.77 -33.86 -19.80
CA THR A 22 2.24 -35.08 -20.42
C THR A 22 2.30 -36.18 -19.36
N SER A 23 1.16 -36.43 -18.71
CA SER A 23 1.07 -37.51 -17.73
C SER A 23 0.87 -38.84 -18.46
N HIS A 24 1.88 -39.71 -18.46
CA HIS A 24 1.71 -41.13 -18.10
C HIS A 24 3.05 -41.84 -17.93
N PRO A 25 3.12 -42.78 -16.98
CA PRO A 25 3.77 -44.06 -17.19
C PRO A 25 2.71 -45.18 -17.19
N PHE A 26 2.48 -45.84 -18.32
CA PHE A 26 2.21 -47.28 -18.29
C PHE A 26 3.57 -47.96 -18.50
N GLY A 27 4.29 -48.18 -17.40
CA GLY A 27 5.70 -48.64 -17.39
C GLY A 27 6.63 -47.61 -16.76
N ALA A 28 7.71 -48.05 -16.11
CA ALA A 28 8.62 -47.28 -15.23
C ALA A 28 9.41 -46.10 -15.88
N GLY A 29 8.76 -45.23 -16.65
CA GLY A 29 9.31 -44.03 -17.26
C GLY A 29 8.89 -42.75 -16.52
N ALA A 30 9.81 -41.80 -16.40
CA ALA A 30 9.51 -40.50 -15.80
C ALA A 30 8.49 -39.70 -16.64
N PRO A 31 7.60 -38.90 -16.01
CA PRO A 31 6.68 -38.03 -16.74
C PRO A 31 7.48 -37.08 -17.64
N THR A 32 7.14 -37.04 -18.93
CA THR A 32 7.75 -36.09 -19.85
C THR A 32 7.16 -34.71 -19.58
N ARG A 33 8.03 -33.74 -19.35
CA ARG A 33 7.64 -32.35 -19.06
C ARG A 33 8.21 -31.49 -20.16
N MET A 34 7.35 -30.77 -20.86
CA MET A 34 7.76 -29.86 -21.92
C MET A 34 7.47 -28.42 -21.48
N LEU A 35 8.52 -27.60 -21.43
CA LEU A 35 8.37 -26.18 -21.14
C LEU A 35 8.30 -25.44 -22.47
N VAL A 36 7.23 -24.64 -22.64
CA VAL A 36 7.06 -23.81 -23.83
C VAL A 36 7.12 -22.35 -23.39
N ARG A 37 8.11 -21.63 -23.93
CA ARG A 37 8.22 -20.18 -23.72
C ARG A 37 7.41 -19.48 -24.80
N THR A 38 6.59 -18.52 -24.40
CA THR A 38 5.77 -17.73 -25.32
C THR A 38 6.04 -16.25 -25.04
N SER A 39 5.87 -15.37 -26.03
CA SER A 39 5.94 -13.91 -25.86
C SER A 39 4.55 -13.28 -25.67
N HIS A 40 3.49 -14.08 -25.77
CA HIS A 40 2.09 -13.67 -25.64
C HIS A 40 1.48 -14.28 -24.38
N ASP A 41 0.30 -13.79 -23.97
CA ASP A 41 -0.39 -14.29 -22.77
C ASP A 41 -0.53 -15.81 -22.83
N ALA A 42 0.19 -16.50 -21.94
CA ALA A 42 0.27 -17.95 -21.92
C ALA A 42 -1.12 -18.57 -21.72
N ARG A 43 -2.04 -17.89 -21.03
CA ARG A 43 -3.41 -18.36 -20.79
C ARG A 43 -4.23 -18.44 -22.07
N SER A 44 -4.07 -17.46 -22.95
CA SER A 44 -4.76 -17.44 -24.25
C SER A 44 -4.34 -18.59 -25.17
N LEU A 45 -3.10 -19.09 -24.99
CA LEU A 45 -2.52 -20.17 -25.79
C LEU A 45 -2.79 -21.56 -25.23
N VAL A 46 -3.20 -21.68 -23.95
CA VAL A 46 -3.58 -22.97 -23.33
C VAL A 46 -4.59 -23.77 -24.17
N PRO A 47 -5.74 -23.21 -24.61
CA PRO A 47 -6.72 -23.95 -25.40
C PRO A 47 -6.18 -24.31 -26.79
N ALA A 48 -5.45 -23.41 -27.45
CA ALA A 48 -4.87 -23.67 -28.77
C ALA A 48 -3.84 -24.81 -28.73
N VAL A 49 -2.93 -24.78 -27.75
CA VAL A 49 -1.91 -25.83 -27.54
C VAL A 49 -2.56 -27.15 -27.14
N ARG A 50 -3.58 -27.13 -26.29
CA ARG A 50 -4.36 -28.33 -25.93
C ARG A 50 -4.96 -28.99 -27.17
N THR A 51 -5.60 -28.22 -28.05
CA THR A 51 -6.23 -28.73 -29.27
C THR A 51 -5.21 -29.35 -30.23
N VAL A 52 -4.07 -28.68 -30.46
CA VAL A 52 -3.00 -29.20 -31.34
C VAL A 52 -2.35 -30.47 -30.78
N LEU A 53 -2.19 -30.57 -29.46
CA LEU A 53 -1.66 -31.79 -28.85
C LEU A 53 -2.66 -32.95 -28.88
N GLN A 54 -3.96 -32.67 -28.73
CA GLN A 54 -5.02 -33.67 -28.83
C GLN A 54 -5.14 -34.26 -30.24
N THR A 55 -4.90 -33.46 -31.29
CA THR A 55 -4.92 -33.95 -32.68
C THR A 55 -3.68 -34.78 -33.03
N LEU A 56 -2.51 -34.39 -32.54
CA LEU A 56 -1.25 -35.10 -32.79
C LEU A 56 -1.09 -36.35 -31.92
N THR A 57 -1.82 -36.46 -30.82
CA THR A 57 -1.70 -37.61 -29.91
C THR A 57 -3.06 -38.11 -29.41
N PRO A 58 -3.89 -38.71 -30.29
CA PRO A 58 -5.24 -39.19 -29.94
C PRO A 58 -5.26 -40.29 -28.87
N ALA A 59 -4.14 -40.96 -28.63
CA ALA A 59 -3.99 -42.01 -27.62
C ALA A 59 -3.84 -41.48 -26.17
N MET A 60 -3.78 -40.16 -25.96
CA MET A 60 -3.60 -39.53 -24.64
C MET A 60 -4.89 -38.82 -24.19
N PRO A 61 -5.72 -39.43 -23.32
CA PRO A 61 -6.99 -38.86 -22.89
C PRO A 61 -6.86 -37.62 -21.98
N PHE A 62 -5.69 -37.34 -21.38
CA PHE A 62 -5.49 -36.23 -20.44
C PHE A 62 -4.16 -35.49 -20.65
N VAL A 63 -4.13 -34.52 -21.57
CA VAL A 63 -3.04 -33.53 -21.65
C VAL A 63 -3.37 -32.37 -20.71
N GLN A 64 -2.55 -32.18 -19.68
CA GLN A 64 -2.72 -31.08 -18.73
C GLN A 64 -1.72 -29.96 -19.05
N VAL A 65 -2.23 -28.90 -19.68
CA VAL A 65 -1.48 -27.67 -19.93
C VAL A 65 -1.75 -26.74 -18.75
N GLN A 66 -0.70 -26.35 -18.03
CA GLN A 66 -0.77 -25.41 -16.91
C GLN A 66 0.16 -24.23 -17.18
N THR A 67 -0.21 -23.04 -16.74
CA THR A 67 0.74 -21.93 -16.75
C THR A 67 1.69 -22.07 -15.55
N MET A 68 2.91 -21.52 -15.65
CA MET A 68 3.82 -21.49 -14.49
C MET A 68 3.21 -20.71 -13.31
N GLU A 69 2.30 -19.77 -13.59
CA GLU A 69 1.51 -19.06 -12.57
C GLU A 69 0.54 -19.99 -11.85
N ASP A 70 -0.12 -20.92 -12.54
CA ASP A 70 -1.06 -21.86 -11.90
C ASP A 70 -0.34 -22.88 -11.01
N LEU A 71 0.89 -23.26 -11.36
CA LEU A 71 1.73 -24.15 -10.56
C LEU A 71 2.29 -23.47 -9.31
N THR A 72 2.56 -22.17 -9.37
CA THR A 72 3.04 -21.38 -8.23
C THR A 72 1.90 -20.84 -7.38
N ALA A 73 0.70 -20.66 -7.94
CA ALA A 73 -0.48 -20.11 -7.24
C ALA A 73 -0.78 -20.78 -5.88
N PRO A 74 -0.71 -22.12 -5.70
CA PRO A 74 -0.92 -22.76 -4.40
C PRO A 74 0.12 -22.36 -3.34
N GLN A 75 1.37 -22.15 -3.74
CA GLN A 75 2.47 -21.73 -2.86
C GLN A 75 2.37 -20.24 -2.49
N LEU A 76 1.67 -19.45 -3.31
CA LEU A 76 1.49 -18.00 -3.14
C LEU A 76 0.23 -17.63 -2.33
N ARG A 77 -0.67 -18.59 -2.05
CA ARG A 77 -1.89 -18.36 -1.26
C ARG A 77 -1.63 -17.78 0.14
N PRO A 78 -0.66 -18.29 0.95
CA PRO A 78 -0.37 -17.72 2.26
C PRO A 78 0.13 -16.27 2.17
N TRP A 79 0.94 -15.98 1.15
CA TRP A 79 1.56 -14.67 0.91
C TRP A 79 0.54 -13.60 0.50
N ARG A 80 -0.45 -13.97 -0.32
CA ARG A 80 -1.59 -13.10 -0.68
C ARG A 80 -2.49 -12.80 0.52
N LEU A 81 -2.73 -13.79 1.37
CA LEU A 81 -3.52 -13.60 2.59
C LEU A 81 -2.82 -12.60 3.54
N GLY A 82 -1.51 -12.75 3.72
CA GLY A 82 -0.68 -11.82 4.48
C GLY A 82 -0.78 -10.39 3.95
N THR A 83 -0.57 -10.20 2.64
CA THR A 83 -0.65 -8.88 1.99
C THR A 83 -2.01 -8.21 2.20
N THR A 84 -3.10 -8.98 2.07
CA THR A 84 -4.47 -8.46 2.27
C THR A 84 -4.72 -8.03 3.72
N MET A 85 -4.24 -8.79 4.70
CA MET A 85 -4.32 -8.43 6.13
C MET A 85 -3.50 -7.19 6.44
N PHE A 86 -2.28 -7.06 5.89
CA PHE A 86 -1.45 -5.86 6.05
C PHE A 86 -2.10 -4.62 5.44
N LEU A 87 -2.77 -4.74 4.29
CA LEU A 87 -3.55 -3.64 3.71
C LEU A 87 -4.71 -3.22 4.61
N LEU A 88 -5.44 -4.19 5.17
CA LEU A 88 -6.54 -3.90 6.10
C LEU A 88 -6.04 -3.21 7.38
N PHE A 89 -5.00 -3.74 8.02
CA PHE A 89 -4.44 -3.13 9.22
C PHE A 89 -3.77 -1.78 8.94
N GLY A 90 -3.06 -1.64 7.82
CA GLY A 90 -2.46 -0.38 7.40
C GLY A 90 -3.51 0.72 7.19
N SER A 91 -4.61 0.38 6.51
CA SER A 91 -5.71 1.34 6.31
C SER A 91 -6.41 1.70 7.62
N ALA A 92 -6.69 0.73 8.49
CA ALA A 92 -7.27 0.99 9.82
C ALA A 92 -6.35 1.86 10.69
N ALA A 93 -5.04 1.54 10.72
CA ALA A 93 -4.05 2.32 11.44
C ALA A 93 -3.95 3.75 10.90
N MET A 94 -4.01 3.94 9.58
CA MET A 94 -4.01 5.27 8.95
C MET A 94 -5.25 6.09 9.36
N LEU A 95 -6.42 5.46 9.44
CA LEU A 95 -7.65 6.11 9.92
C LEU A 95 -7.53 6.51 11.39
N ILE A 96 -7.10 5.60 12.25
CA ILE A 96 -6.91 5.86 13.69
C ILE A 96 -5.87 6.97 13.89
N ALA A 97 -4.75 6.93 13.17
CA ALA A 97 -3.73 7.95 13.20
C ALA A 97 -4.28 9.32 12.77
N SER A 98 -5.10 9.37 11.71
CA SER A 98 -5.72 10.61 11.24
C SER A 98 -6.68 11.20 12.28
N VAL A 99 -7.48 10.37 12.94
CA VAL A 99 -8.39 10.80 14.02
C VAL A 99 -7.61 11.26 15.26
N GLY A 100 -6.55 10.53 15.63
CA GLY A 100 -5.69 10.90 16.75
C GLY A 100 -4.93 12.20 16.48
N LEU A 101 -4.40 12.38 15.27
CA LEU A 101 -3.75 13.61 14.84
C LEU A 101 -4.73 14.78 14.84
N TYR A 102 -5.95 14.57 14.35
CA TYR A 102 -7.01 15.59 14.42
C TYR A 102 -7.30 15.99 15.86
N SER A 103 -7.52 15.00 16.73
CA SER A 103 -7.88 15.23 18.13
C SER A 103 -6.78 15.97 18.87
N THR A 104 -5.54 15.53 18.75
CA THR A 104 -4.38 16.14 19.42
C THR A 104 -4.13 17.57 18.96
N VAL A 105 -4.11 17.83 17.65
CA VAL A 105 -3.91 19.18 17.10
C VAL A 105 -5.09 20.08 17.48
N ALA A 106 -6.33 19.60 17.33
CA ALA A 106 -7.50 20.40 17.66
C ALA A 106 -7.57 20.75 19.15
N HIS A 107 -7.18 19.83 20.03
CA HIS A 107 -7.13 20.08 21.47
C HIS A 107 -6.06 21.11 21.83
N ALA A 108 -4.87 21.02 21.23
CA ALA A 108 -3.80 22.00 21.42
C ALA A 108 -4.21 23.42 20.99
N VAL A 109 -4.95 23.54 19.88
CA VAL A 109 -5.52 24.83 19.43
C VAL A 109 -6.62 25.31 20.38
N SER A 110 -7.50 24.40 20.82
CA SER A 110 -8.60 24.71 21.73
C SER A 110 -8.12 25.26 23.07
N GLN A 111 -7.03 24.73 23.63
CA GLN A 111 -6.45 25.24 24.88
C GLN A 111 -5.93 26.68 24.75
N ARG A 112 -5.47 27.08 23.56
CA ARG A 112 -4.99 28.45 23.29
C ARG A 112 -6.11 29.42 22.90
N THR A 113 -7.37 28.96 22.86
CA THR A 113 -8.52 29.74 22.38
C THR A 113 -8.83 30.93 23.28
N HIS A 114 -8.55 30.82 24.58
CA HIS A 114 -8.77 31.90 25.55
C HIS A 114 -7.83 33.10 25.25
N GLU A 115 -6.55 32.86 25.02
CA GLU A 115 -5.58 33.90 24.61
C GLU A 115 -5.92 34.50 23.24
N ILE A 116 -6.39 33.65 22.31
CA ILE A 116 -6.84 34.07 20.97
C ILE A 116 -8.04 35.01 21.08
N GLY A 117 -9.00 34.71 21.97
CA GLY A 117 -10.17 35.55 22.23
C GLY A 117 -9.79 36.93 22.77
N VAL A 118 -8.91 36.98 23.77
CA VAL A 118 -8.42 38.26 24.35
C VAL A 118 -7.69 39.10 23.29
N ARG A 119 -6.77 38.50 22.51
CA ARG A 119 -6.08 39.21 21.41
C ARG A 119 -7.04 39.72 20.34
N THR A 120 -8.07 38.95 20.02
CA THR A 120 -9.08 39.36 19.04
C THR A 120 -9.95 40.51 19.56
N ALA A 121 -10.29 40.51 20.85
CA ALA A 121 -11.02 41.60 21.51
C ALA A 121 -10.20 42.91 21.54
N LEU A 122 -8.87 42.82 21.63
CA LEU A 122 -7.94 43.95 21.52
C LEU A 122 -7.71 44.42 20.06
N GLY A 123 -8.44 43.87 19.07
CA GLY A 123 -8.38 44.30 17.68
C GLY A 123 -7.32 43.63 16.80
N ALA A 124 -6.71 42.53 17.26
CA ALA A 124 -5.73 41.81 16.45
C ALA A 124 -6.36 41.14 15.21
N SER A 125 -5.63 41.16 14.10
CA SER A 125 -6.00 40.48 12.86
C SER A 125 -6.23 38.98 13.09
N ARG A 126 -7.48 38.53 12.90
CA ARG A 126 -7.90 37.11 13.01
C ARG A 126 -7.01 36.18 12.16
N TRP A 127 -6.64 36.64 10.96
CA TRP A 127 -5.77 35.90 10.05
C TRP A 127 -4.36 35.70 10.60
N ARG A 128 -3.79 36.73 11.22
CA ARG A 128 -2.43 36.66 11.81
C ARG A 128 -2.39 35.66 12.97
N ILE A 129 -3.45 35.59 13.77
CA ILE A 129 -3.56 34.63 14.87
C ILE A 129 -3.71 33.21 14.35
N VAL A 130 -4.61 32.98 13.38
CA VAL A 130 -4.81 31.65 12.77
C VAL A 130 -3.50 31.15 12.15
N MET A 131 -2.76 32.01 11.44
CA MET A 131 -1.50 31.64 10.83
C MET A 131 -0.43 31.30 11.88
N LEU A 132 -0.31 32.08 12.95
CA LEU A 132 0.66 31.83 14.03
C LEU A 132 0.41 30.50 14.76
N VAL A 133 -0.86 30.19 15.05
CA VAL A 133 -1.22 28.95 15.74
C VAL A 133 -1.04 27.75 14.79
N SER A 134 -1.44 27.91 13.53
CA SER A 134 -1.30 26.85 12.52
C SER A 134 0.16 26.53 12.22
N THR A 135 1.05 27.53 12.16
CA THR A 135 2.48 27.29 11.94
C THR A 135 3.13 26.56 13.11
N HIS A 136 2.76 26.88 14.35
CA HIS A 136 3.26 26.15 15.52
C HIS A 136 2.84 24.68 15.49
N SER A 137 1.56 24.40 15.22
CA SER A 137 1.07 23.03 15.05
C SER A 137 1.72 22.32 13.85
N ALA A 138 1.97 23.04 12.76
CA ALA A 138 2.63 22.48 11.57
C ALA A 138 4.06 22.00 11.86
N VAL A 139 4.81 22.70 12.72
CA VAL A 139 6.17 22.27 13.11
C VAL A 139 6.10 20.94 13.87
N THR A 140 5.20 20.80 14.85
CA THR A 140 5.03 19.55 15.59
C THR A 140 4.64 18.38 14.67
N VAL A 141 3.72 18.62 13.75
CA VAL A 141 3.28 17.63 12.75
C VAL A 141 4.44 17.25 11.82
N ALA A 142 5.23 18.23 11.36
CA ALA A 142 6.37 18.00 10.48
C ALA A 142 7.44 17.12 11.15
N ILE A 143 7.73 17.36 12.43
CA ILE A 143 8.66 16.53 13.21
C ILE A 143 8.12 15.09 13.32
N GLY A 144 6.84 14.93 13.67
CA GLY A 144 6.20 13.62 13.74
C GLY A 144 6.22 12.86 12.41
N LEU A 145 5.93 13.56 11.30
CA LEU A 145 6.00 13.00 9.94
C LEU A 145 7.42 12.58 9.59
N ALA A 146 8.43 13.41 9.88
CA ALA A 146 9.83 13.08 9.60
C ALA A 146 10.27 11.82 10.35
N ILE A 147 9.94 11.73 11.65
CA ILE A 147 10.24 10.54 12.47
C ILE A 147 9.49 9.32 11.93
N GLY A 148 8.21 9.45 11.58
CA GLY A 148 7.41 8.37 11.03
C GLY A 148 7.94 7.85 9.69
N LEU A 149 8.38 8.74 8.81
CA LEU A 149 8.98 8.40 7.51
C LEU A 149 10.30 7.63 7.68
N VAL A 150 11.15 8.07 8.62
CA VAL A 150 12.42 7.37 8.94
C VAL A 150 12.13 5.99 9.55
N ALA A 151 11.19 5.90 10.49
CA ALA A 151 10.80 4.62 11.07
C ALA A 151 10.23 3.66 10.03
N ALA A 152 9.36 4.16 9.14
CA ALA A 152 8.76 3.37 8.07
C ALA A 152 9.79 2.90 7.04
N SER A 153 10.74 3.74 6.64
CA SER A 153 11.80 3.36 5.69
C SER A 153 12.73 2.30 6.27
N VAL A 154 12.97 2.33 7.58
CA VAL A 154 13.77 1.31 8.28
C VAL A 154 12.97 0.02 8.48
N ALA A 155 11.66 0.08 8.70
CA ALA A 155 10.81 -1.09 8.90
C ALA A 155 10.46 -1.82 7.60
N ALA A 156 10.25 -1.08 6.50
CA ALA A 156 9.72 -1.64 5.26
C ALA A 156 10.54 -2.82 4.66
N PRO A 157 11.89 -2.76 4.61
CA PRO A 157 12.70 -3.89 4.13
C PRO A 157 12.52 -5.16 4.97
N ARG A 158 12.26 -5.03 6.28
CA ARG A 158 12.06 -6.19 7.18
C ARG A 158 10.73 -6.90 6.93
N LEU A 159 9.77 -6.21 6.33
CA LEU A 159 8.45 -6.74 5.99
C LEU A 159 8.37 -7.20 4.53
N ALA A 160 9.44 -7.03 3.73
CA ALA A 160 9.50 -7.45 2.33
C ALA A 160 9.20 -8.95 2.16
N GLY A 161 9.65 -9.78 3.10
CA GLY A 161 9.38 -11.21 3.15
C GLY A 161 7.95 -11.58 3.57
N LEU A 162 7.03 -10.63 3.70
CA LEU A 162 5.61 -10.86 3.98
C LEU A 162 4.69 -10.25 2.91
N LEU A 163 5.25 -9.42 2.04
CA LEU A 163 4.54 -8.62 1.06
C LEU A 163 4.74 -9.25 -0.33
N TYR A 164 3.69 -9.86 -0.85
CA TYR A 164 3.72 -10.51 -2.16
C TYR A 164 3.55 -9.47 -3.27
N ASP A 165 4.45 -9.48 -4.25
CA ASP A 165 4.33 -8.68 -5.48
C ASP A 165 4.34 -7.15 -5.26
N THR A 166 4.98 -6.70 -4.17
CA THR A 166 5.07 -5.28 -3.82
C THR A 166 6.49 -4.88 -3.48
N THR A 167 6.96 -3.77 -4.04
CA THR A 167 8.27 -3.19 -3.70
C THR A 167 8.23 -2.64 -2.26
N PRO A 168 9.19 -2.99 -1.38
CA PRO A 168 9.23 -2.51 0.00
C PRO A 168 9.23 -0.99 0.12
N HIS A 169 9.82 -0.31 -0.87
CA HIS A 169 9.83 1.15 -0.98
C HIS A 169 8.92 1.63 -2.10
N ALA A 170 7.63 1.29 -2.05
CA ALA A 170 6.64 1.83 -2.98
C ALA A 170 6.45 3.34 -2.71
N PRO A 171 6.95 4.25 -3.57
CA PRO A 171 6.90 5.69 -3.31
C PRO A 171 5.46 6.20 -3.20
N VAL A 172 4.56 5.56 -3.95
CA VAL A 172 3.12 5.83 -3.94
C VAL A 172 2.55 5.72 -2.52
N VAL A 173 2.88 4.67 -1.77
CA VAL A 173 2.34 4.47 -0.41
C VAL A 173 2.82 5.57 0.53
N PHE A 174 4.12 5.89 0.50
CA PHE A 174 4.70 6.95 1.33
C PHE A 174 4.08 8.31 1.01
N VAL A 175 3.91 8.64 -0.27
CA VAL A 175 3.29 9.90 -0.71
C VAL A 175 1.83 9.96 -0.28
N THR A 176 1.05 8.90 -0.49
CA THR A 176 -0.37 8.86 -0.12
C THR A 176 -0.56 9.01 1.38
N VAL A 177 0.16 8.24 2.21
CA VAL A 177 0.05 8.33 3.68
C VAL A 177 0.47 9.71 4.17
N THR A 178 1.58 10.24 3.67
CA THR A 178 2.06 11.59 4.04
C THR A 178 1.04 12.65 3.66
N ALA A 179 0.47 12.58 2.45
CA ALA A 179 -0.55 13.53 2.00
C ALA A 179 -1.82 13.46 2.86
N VAL A 180 -2.31 12.26 3.16
CA VAL A 180 -3.50 12.08 4.02
C VAL A 180 -3.26 12.64 5.42
N LEU A 181 -2.13 12.31 6.04
CA LEU A 181 -1.81 12.82 7.38
C LEU A 181 -1.60 14.34 7.37
N PHE A 182 -0.93 14.88 6.36
CA PHE A 182 -0.74 16.32 6.20
C PHE A 182 -2.08 17.06 6.04
N VAL A 183 -2.98 16.56 5.19
CA VAL A 183 -4.34 17.12 5.04
C VAL A 183 -5.09 17.05 6.38
N SER A 184 -5.04 15.93 7.08
CA SER A 184 -5.71 15.78 8.37
C SER A 184 -5.19 16.78 9.41
N ALA A 185 -3.88 17.02 9.47
CA ALA A 185 -3.27 18.03 10.33
C ALA A 185 -3.68 19.46 9.97
N VAL A 186 -3.69 19.80 8.67
CA VAL A 186 -4.13 21.13 8.21
C VAL A 186 -5.59 21.37 8.59
N VAL A 187 -6.47 20.39 8.36
CA VAL A 187 -7.88 20.48 8.75
C VAL A 187 -8.01 20.64 10.26
N ALA A 188 -7.25 19.87 11.04
CA ALA A 188 -7.25 19.92 12.49
C ALA A 188 -6.73 21.24 13.08
N ALA A 189 -5.81 21.93 12.41
CA ALA A 189 -5.33 23.23 12.84
C ALA A 189 -6.30 24.35 12.45
N VAL A 190 -6.79 24.34 11.20
CA VAL A 190 -7.56 25.45 10.63
C VAL A 190 -9.01 25.48 11.15
N VAL A 191 -9.68 24.34 11.30
CA VAL A 191 -11.08 24.28 11.74
C VAL A 191 -11.29 24.89 13.15
N PRO A 192 -10.58 24.46 14.21
CA PRO A 192 -10.72 25.04 15.54
C PRO A 192 -10.17 26.48 15.61
N ALA A 193 -9.10 26.82 14.90
CA ALA A 193 -8.59 28.20 14.88
C ALA A 193 -9.61 29.18 14.26
N ARG A 194 -10.32 28.76 13.20
CA ARG A 194 -11.42 29.53 12.62
C ARG A 194 -12.62 29.62 13.57
N ARG A 195 -12.95 28.54 14.29
CA ARG A 195 -14.00 28.58 15.32
C ARG A 195 -13.64 29.57 16.43
N ALA A 196 -12.42 29.53 16.95
CA ALA A 196 -11.90 30.41 17.99
C ALA A 196 -12.09 31.91 17.68
N THR A 197 -11.82 32.31 16.44
CA THR A 197 -11.92 33.71 15.99
C THR A 197 -13.36 34.17 15.69
N ARG A 198 -14.33 33.23 15.65
CA ARG A 198 -15.75 33.51 15.44
C ARG A 198 -16.56 33.54 16.73
N VAL A 199 -16.04 33.00 17.84
CA VAL A 199 -16.70 33.10 19.15
C VAL A 199 -16.76 34.58 19.53
N ASN A 200 -17.97 35.07 19.79
CA ASN A 200 -18.19 36.47 20.12
C ASN A 200 -17.62 36.75 21.51
N PRO A 201 -16.74 37.75 21.69
CA PRO A 201 -16.17 38.08 23.01
C PRO A 201 -17.24 38.48 24.05
N LEU A 202 -18.43 38.89 23.59
CA LEU A 202 -19.59 39.18 24.46
C LEU A 202 -20.25 37.93 25.06
N ASP A 203 -20.12 36.75 24.43
CA ASP A 203 -20.62 35.48 24.99
C ASP A 203 -19.66 34.93 26.06
N ALA A 204 -18.37 35.25 25.95
CA ALA A 204 -17.37 34.89 26.95
C ALA A 204 -17.53 35.67 28.27
N LEU A 205 -18.15 36.86 28.23
CA LEU A 205 -18.39 37.71 29.40
C LEU A 205 -19.71 37.41 30.13
N LYS A 206 -20.57 36.54 29.58
CA LYS A 206 -21.87 36.15 30.19
C LYS A 206 -21.80 34.84 30.98
N MET A 207 -20.63 34.20 31.07
CA MET A 207 -20.43 32.96 31.82
C MET A 207 -19.69 33.13 33.16
N GLU A 208 -19.39 34.37 33.56
CA GLU A 208 -19.11 34.75 34.95
C GLU A 208 -20.29 35.54 35.51
#